data_AF-A0A2G5FB05-F1
#
_entry.id   AF-A0A2G5FB05-F1
#
_cell.length_a   1.000
_cell.length_b   1.000
_cell.length_c   1.000
_cell.angle_alpha   90.00
_cell.angle_beta   90.00
_cell.angle_gamma   90.00
#
_symmetry.space_group_name_H-M   'P 1'
#
loop_
_entity.id
_entity.type
_entity.pdbx_description
1 polymer ?
#
loop_
_entity_poly.entity_id
_entity_poly.type
_entity_poly.pdbx_seq_one_letter_code
_entity_poly.pdbx_strand_id
1 'polypeptide(L)'
;MDLLFKVYPNLNVEEVATETYLQERSILSARNDDVATLNELAINQFPGELHEYLAADKAIEDDQPIKNRGNIGCPIMLLRNLQPRDGLCNGTRLMVIQFATRVIEAKILNGSHVGNYVFIPRITLQPSVSETPFQMARRQFPVRLAFAMTINKSQGQSVKYVGIDLRNHVFSHGQLYVALSRCTSSNRISVLLGNEDDDKTTNVVYPEVLL
;
A
#
# COMPACT_ATOMS: atom_id res chain seq x y z
N MET A 1 5.77 -6.43 15.94
CA MET A 1 4.29 -6.34 15.81
C MET A 1 3.76 -4.98 16.30
N ASP A 2 4.51 -4.29 17.13
CA ASP A 2 4.05 -3.12 17.88
C ASP A 2 3.59 -1.94 17.01
N LEU A 3 4.26 -1.69 15.89
CA LEU A 3 3.87 -0.57 15.02
C LEU A 3 2.48 -0.78 14.39
N LEU A 4 2.16 -2.02 14.00
CA LEU A 4 0.86 -2.34 13.42
C LEU A 4 -0.27 -2.04 14.41
N PHE A 5 -0.15 -2.50 15.65
CA PHE A 5 -1.18 -2.28 16.68
C PHE A 5 -1.24 -0.84 17.18
N LYS A 6 -0.12 -0.08 17.13
CA LYS A 6 -0.13 1.36 17.44
C LYS A 6 -0.90 2.17 16.39
N VAL A 7 -0.71 1.85 15.11
CA VAL A 7 -1.39 2.56 14.01
C VAL A 7 -2.82 2.08 13.83
N TYR A 8 -3.01 0.77 13.90
CA TYR A 8 -4.28 0.08 13.71
C TYR A 8 -4.69 -0.67 15.00
N PRO A 9 -5.10 0.06 16.05
CA PRO A 9 -5.60 -0.58 17.27
C PRO A 9 -6.90 -1.34 16.98
N ASN A 10 -7.00 -2.57 17.49
CA ASN A 10 -8.17 -3.45 17.31
C ASN A 10 -8.50 -3.74 15.83
N LEU A 11 -7.49 -3.86 14.98
CA LEU A 11 -7.67 -4.17 13.55
C LEU A 11 -8.47 -5.46 13.30
N ASN A 12 -8.43 -6.40 14.26
CA ASN A 12 -9.13 -7.68 14.24
C ASN A 12 -10.61 -7.59 14.60
N VAL A 13 -11.14 -6.41 14.96
CA VAL A 13 -12.55 -6.20 15.29
C VAL A 13 -13.27 -5.63 14.08
N GLU A 14 -14.27 -6.36 13.59
CA GLU A 14 -15.00 -6.04 12.34
C GLU A 14 -15.63 -4.64 12.36
N GLU A 15 -16.17 -4.22 13.49
CA GLU A 15 -16.80 -2.90 13.67
C GLU A 15 -15.80 -1.73 13.73
N VAL A 16 -14.50 -2.00 13.93
CA VAL A 16 -13.46 -0.97 14.09
C VAL A 16 -12.86 -0.56 12.75
N ALA A 17 -12.65 -1.52 11.84
CA ALA A 17 -12.01 -1.33 10.54
C ALA A 17 -12.92 -0.63 9.50
N THR A 18 -13.63 0.41 9.93
CA THR A 18 -14.51 1.23 9.11
C THR A 18 -13.76 2.01 8.03
N GLU A 19 -14.51 2.59 7.10
CA GLU A 19 -13.98 3.45 6.04
C GLU A 19 -13.10 4.57 6.60
N THR A 20 -13.66 5.40 7.50
CA THR A 20 -12.95 6.53 8.12
C THR A 20 -11.70 6.04 8.85
N TYR A 21 -11.78 4.91 9.54
CA TYR A 21 -10.65 4.33 10.25
C TYR A 21 -9.46 4.05 9.32
N LEU A 22 -9.71 3.42 8.16
CA LEU A 22 -8.68 3.09 7.16
C LEU A 22 -8.19 4.30 6.36
N GLN A 23 -9.06 5.30 6.12
CA GLN A 23 -8.67 6.56 5.47
C GLN A 23 -7.61 7.30 6.29
N GLU A 24 -7.79 7.33 7.60
CA GLU A 24 -7.00 8.14 8.52
C GLU A 24 -5.65 7.52 8.93
N ARG A 25 -5.41 6.25 8.61
CA ARG A 25 -4.28 5.45 9.12
C ARG A 25 -3.47 4.85 7.98
N SER A 26 -2.14 4.91 8.11
CA SER A 26 -1.22 4.17 7.24
C SER A 26 0.13 3.93 7.89
N ILE A 27 0.78 2.84 7.51
CA ILE A 27 2.18 2.56 7.84
C ILE A 27 3.05 2.86 6.61
N LEU A 28 4.19 3.50 6.84
CA LEU A 28 5.15 3.89 5.82
C LEU A 28 6.46 3.14 6.04
N SER A 29 7.05 2.63 4.97
CA SER A 29 8.42 2.08 4.99
C SER A 29 9.21 2.53 3.77
N ALA A 30 10.54 2.48 3.85
CA ALA A 30 11.40 2.82 2.73
C ALA A 30 11.35 1.77 1.60
N ARG A 31 11.29 0.47 1.93
CA ARG A 31 11.42 -0.63 0.96
C ARG A 31 10.08 -1.32 0.68
N ASN A 32 9.93 -1.89 -0.52
CA ASN A 32 8.71 -2.63 -0.87
C ASN A 32 8.58 -3.96 -0.10
N ASP A 33 9.70 -4.62 0.22
CA ASP A 33 9.69 -5.90 0.94
C ASP A 33 9.13 -5.74 2.35
N ASP A 34 9.55 -4.68 3.07
CA ASP A 34 9.01 -4.32 4.38
C ASP A 34 7.50 -4.03 4.31
N VAL A 35 7.07 -3.31 3.27
CA VAL A 35 5.65 -3.04 3.00
C VAL A 35 4.88 -4.34 2.75
N ALA A 36 5.47 -5.28 2.03
CA ALA A 36 4.84 -6.58 1.78
C ALA A 36 4.69 -7.35 3.11
N THR A 37 5.74 -7.45 3.91
CA THR A 37 5.68 -8.10 5.23
C THR A 37 4.64 -7.46 6.14
N LEU A 38 4.58 -6.13 6.22
CA LEU A 38 3.61 -5.41 7.05
C LEU A 38 2.17 -5.64 6.59
N ASN A 39 1.94 -5.62 5.27
CA ASN A 39 0.60 -5.88 4.73
C ASN A 39 0.17 -7.35 4.95
N GLU A 40 1.08 -8.31 4.82
CA GLU A 40 0.82 -9.72 5.12
C GLU A 40 0.49 -9.93 6.60
N LEU A 41 1.22 -9.27 7.51
CA LEU A 41 0.87 -9.29 8.94
C LEU A 41 -0.50 -8.66 9.20
N ALA A 42 -0.82 -7.54 8.55
CA ALA A 42 -2.08 -6.84 8.72
C ALA A 42 -3.28 -7.65 8.22
N ILE A 43 -3.19 -8.27 7.04
CA ILE A 43 -4.31 -9.05 6.48
C ILE A 43 -4.57 -10.32 7.28
N ASN A 44 -3.55 -10.97 7.83
CA ASN A 44 -3.71 -12.14 8.69
C ASN A 44 -4.39 -11.80 10.05
N GLN A 45 -4.37 -10.53 10.45
CA GLN A 45 -5.07 -10.02 11.63
C GLN A 45 -6.43 -9.41 11.29
N PHE A 46 -6.73 -9.18 10.01
CA PHE A 46 -7.94 -8.52 9.57
C PHE A 46 -9.12 -9.50 9.60
N PRO A 47 -10.31 -9.08 10.08
CA PRO A 47 -11.47 -9.96 10.15
C PRO A 47 -11.96 -10.38 8.77
N GLY A 48 -12.70 -11.49 8.72
CA GLY A 48 -13.33 -11.99 7.50
C GLY A 48 -12.55 -13.08 6.76
N GLU A 49 -13.15 -13.57 5.68
CA GLU A 49 -12.60 -14.64 4.86
C GLU A 49 -11.57 -14.11 3.86
N LEU A 50 -10.40 -14.76 3.86
CA LEU A 50 -9.31 -14.45 2.95
C LEU A 50 -9.64 -14.92 1.53
N HIS A 51 -9.70 -13.96 0.62
CA HIS A 51 -9.82 -14.22 -0.81
C HIS A 51 -8.45 -14.10 -1.47
N GLU A 52 -8.16 -15.03 -2.39
CA GLU A 52 -6.91 -15.07 -3.14
C GLU A 52 -7.20 -15.16 -4.64
N TYR A 53 -6.68 -14.20 -5.41
CA TYR A 53 -6.66 -14.28 -6.87
C TYR A 53 -5.27 -14.59 -7.39
N LEU A 54 -5.18 -15.65 -8.18
CA LEU A 54 -3.97 -15.99 -8.92
C LEU A 54 -3.86 -15.17 -10.22
N ALA A 55 -2.67 -14.64 -10.48
CA ALA A 55 -2.29 -14.13 -11.78
C ALA A 55 -2.27 -15.27 -12.82
N ALA A 56 -2.60 -14.93 -14.07
CA ALA A 56 -2.44 -15.85 -15.20
C ALA A 56 -1.28 -15.36 -16.06
N ASP A 57 -0.17 -16.08 -16.02
CA ASP A 57 1.03 -15.79 -16.78
C ASP A 57 1.06 -16.62 -18.07
N LYS A 58 1.38 -15.95 -19.18
CA LYS A 58 1.71 -16.56 -20.46
C LYS A 58 3.19 -16.29 -20.71
N ALA A 59 3.96 -17.38 -20.72
CA ALA A 59 5.43 -17.46 -20.78
C ALA A 59 6.15 -17.15 -19.44
N ILE A 60 6.29 -18.19 -18.60
CA ILE A 60 7.45 -18.55 -17.74
C ILE A 60 7.16 -19.98 -17.21
N GLU A 61 8.14 -20.88 -17.33
CA GLU A 61 8.28 -22.04 -16.45
C GLU A 61 9.09 -21.55 -15.23
N ASP A 62 8.54 -21.74 -14.02
CA ASP A 62 9.25 -21.58 -12.74
C ASP A 62 9.32 -20.19 -12.07
N ASP A 63 8.16 -19.53 -11.92
CA ASP A 63 8.02 -18.46 -10.92
C ASP A 63 6.79 -18.71 -10.04
N GLN A 64 6.88 -18.37 -8.75
CA GLN A 64 5.76 -18.53 -7.81
C GLN A 64 4.60 -17.66 -8.31
N PRO A 65 3.35 -18.18 -8.31
CA PRO A 65 2.21 -17.42 -8.82
C PRO A 65 2.02 -16.16 -7.99
N ILE A 66 2.05 -15.00 -8.66
CA ILE A 66 1.70 -13.73 -8.02
C ILE A 66 0.24 -13.77 -7.60
N LYS A 67 -0.01 -13.45 -6.33
CA LYS A 67 -1.31 -13.55 -5.67
C LYS A 67 -1.79 -12.17 -5.24
N ASN A 68 -3.03 -11.83 -5.55
CA ASN A 68 -3.75 -10.74 -4.88
C ASN A 68 -4.54 -11.34 -3.73
N ARG A 69 -4.14 -11.07 -2.48
CA ARG A 69 -4.84 -11.47 -1.26
C ARG A 69 -5.64 -10.31 -0.68
N GLY A 70 -6.80 -10.58 -0.10
CA GLY A 70 -7.58 -9.58 0.62
C GLY A 70 -8.87 -10.12 1.23
N ASN A 71 -9.45 -9.34 2.14
CA ASN A 71 -10.74 -9.61 2.78
C ASN A 71 -11.71 -8.50 2.39
N ILE A 72 -13.01 -8.76 2.51
CA ILE A 72 -14.00 -7.68 2.41
C ILE A 72 -13.69 -6.63 3.49
N GLY A 73 -13.73 -5.35 3.14
CA GLY A 73 -13.40 -4.23 4.02
C GLY A 73 -11.91 -3.87 4.07
N CYS A 74 -11.00 -4.70 3.54
CA CYS A 74 -9.56 -4.38 3.63
C CYS A 74 -9.17 -3.23 2.68
N PRO A 75 -8.16 -2.41 3.04
CA PRO A 75 -7.64 -1.39 2.15
C PRO A 75 -6.72 -2.00 1.09
N ILE A 76 -6.94 -1.63 -0.16
CA ILE A 76 -6.08 -1.92 -1.30
C ILE A 76 -5.63 -0.61 -1.97
N MET A 77 -4.60 -0.68 -2.81
CA MET A 77 -4.05 0.45 -3.56
C MET A 77 -3.91 0.06 -5.02
N LEU A 78 -4.36 0.95 -5.91
CA LEU A 78 -4.24 0.79 -7.35
C LEU A 78 -2.80 1.03 -7.81
N LEU A 79 -2.30 0.15 -8.69
CA LEU A 79 -0.91 0.13 -9.16
C LEU A 79 -0.72 0.74 -10.55
N ARG A 80 -1.83 1.10 -11.22
CA ARG A 80 -1.87 1.61 -12.59
C ARG A 80 -2.94 2.68 -12.72
N ASN A 81 -2.74 3.56 -13.70
CA ASN A 81 -3.77 4.50 -14.11
C ASN A 81 -4.79 3.71 -14.96
N LEU A 82 -6.01 3.58 -14.46
CA LEU A 82 -7.11 2.98 -15.23
C LEU A 82 -8.00 4.06 -15.80
N GLN A 83 -8.42 5.00 -14.95
CA GLN A 83 -9.29 6.11 -15.32
C GLN A 83 -9.00 7.32 -14.43
N PRO A 84 -7.93 8.10 -14.75
CA PRO A 84 -7.52 9.22 -13.90
C PRO A 84 -8.58 10.28 -13.68
N ARG A 85 -9.44 10.50 -14.68
CA ARG A 85 -10.55 11.47 -14.61
C ARG A 85 -11.52 11.17 -13.47
N ASP A 86 -11.67 9.90 -13.10
CA ASP A 86 -12.62 9.42 -12.10
C ASP A 86 -11.90 9.03 -10.80
N GLY A 87 -10.64 9.43 -10.64
CA GLY A 87 -9.84 9.13 -9.45
C GLY A 87 -9.17 7.76 -9.44
N LEU A 88 -9.26 6.97 -10.51
CA LEU A 88 -8.59 5.66 -10.62
C LEU A 88 -7.16 5.81 -11.16
N CYS A 89 -6.30 6.40 -10.32
CA CYS A 89 -4.88 6.63 -10.56
C CYS A 89 -4.00 5.64 -9.78
N ASN A 90 -2.75 5.50 -10.21
CA ASN A 90 -1.73 4.80 -9.41
C ASN A 90 -1.56 5.50 -8.05
N GLY A 91 -1.72 4.74 -6.97
CA GLY A 91 -1.65 5.24 -5.59
C GLY A 91 -3.02 5.52 -4.96
N THR A 92 -4.12 5.48 -5.72
CA THR A 92 -5.47 5.59 -5.15
C THR A 92 -5.70 4.43 -4.19
N ARG A 93 -6.07 4.76 -2.94
CA ARG A 93 -6.45 3.80 -1.90
C ARG A 93 -7.93 3.52 -2.04
N LEU A 94 -8.30 2.25 -1.93
CA LEU A 94 -9.67 1.76 -2.04
C LEU A 94 -9.95 0.83 -0.86
N MET A 95 -11.20 0.72 -0.44
CA MET A 95 -11.69 -0.32 0.45
C MET A 95 -12.42 -1.37 -0.40
N VAL A 96 -12.11 -2.64 -0.20
CA VAL A 96 -12.84 -3.73 -0.87
C VAL A 96 -14.27 -3.79 -0.35
N ILE A 97 -15.23 -3.74 -1.26
CA ILE A 97 -16.65 -3.96 -0.94
C ILE A 97 -17.03 -5.39 -1.24
N GLN A 98 -16.60 -5.91 -2.39
CA GLN A 98 -16.91 -7.27 -2.81
C GLN A 98 -15.87 -7.84 -3.77
N PHE A 99 -15.60 -9.13 -3.61
CA PHE A 99 -14.83 -9.93 -4.56
C PHE A 99 -15.78 -10.68 -5.50
N ALA A 100 -15.70 -10.38 -6.81
CA ALA A 100 -16.38 -11.15 -7.84
C ALA A 100 -15.36 -11.90 -8.72
N THR A 101 -15.83 -12.81 -9.57
CA THR A 101 -14.93 -13.68 -10.35
C THR A 101 -13.95 -12.92 -11.25
N ARG A 102 -14.37 -11.78 -11.81
CA ARG A 102 -13.59 -11.01 -12.81
C ARG A 102 -13.41 -9.54 -12.48
N VAL A 103 -14.03 -9.05 -11.41
CA VAL A 103 -14.00 -7.65 -10.98
C VAL A 103 -13.88 -7.59 -9.47
N ILE A 104 -13.24 -6.55 -8.96
CA ILE A 104 -13.30 -6.19 -7.54
C ILE A 104 -14.15 -4.94 -7.44
N GLU A 105 -15.23 -4.98 -6.66
CA GLU A 105 -15.96 -3.78 -6.28
C GLU A 105 -15.26 -3.14 -5.09
N ALA A 106 -14.98 -1.85 -5.20
CA ALA A 106 -14.25 -1.11 -4.18
C ALA A 106 -14.78 0.32 -4.03
N LYS A 107 -14.50 0.93 -2.89
CA LYS A 107 -14.86 2.32 -2.58
C LYS A 107 -13.62 3.17 -2.41
N ILE A 108 -13.57 4.37 -2.99
CA ILE A 108 -12.38 5.25 -2.94
C ILE A 108 -12.19 5.83 -1.53
N LEU A 109 -10.97 5.72 -0.99
CA LEU A 109 -10.57 6.16 0.35
C LEU A 109 -9.78 7.48 0.36
N ASN A 110 -9.24 7.94 -0.76
CA ASN A 110 -8.45 9.17 -0.81
C ASN A 110 -8.65 9.99 -2.09
N GLY A 111 -8.26 11.27 -2.04
CA GLY A 111 -8.34 12.20 -3.17
C GLY A 111 -9.72 12.84 -3.35
N SER A 112 -9.92 13.45 -4.52
CA SER A 112 -11.13 14.24 -4.83
C SER A 112 -12.40 13.40 -5.05
N HIS A 113 -12.26 12.08 -5.21
CA HIS A 113 -13.34 11.15 -5.52
C HIS A 113 -13.67 10.22 -4.34
N VAL A 114 -13.27 10.61 -3.11
CA VAL A 114 -13.58 9.86 -1.88
C VAL A 114 -15.06 9.52 -1.80
N GLY A 115 -15.35 8.27 -1.42
CA GLY A 115 -16.70 7.77 -1.25
C GLY A 115 -17.33 7.14 -2.49
N ASN A 116 -16.75 7.35 -3.68
CA ASN A 116 -17.28 6.76 -4.91
C ASN A 116 -17.03 5.25 -4.99
N TYR A 117 -18.02 4.52 -5.49
CA TYR A 117 -17.91 3.08 -5.80
C TYR A 117 -17.35 2.88 -7.20
N VAL A 118 -16.44 1.91 -7.33
CA VAL A 118 -15.69 1.63 -8.55
C VAL A 118 -15.50 0.13 -8.75
N PHE A 119 -15.38 -0.29 -10.00
CA PHE A 119 -15.08 -1.67 -10.37
C PHE A 119 -13.67 -1.77 -10.95
N ILE A 120 -12.84 -2.63 -10.37
CA ILE A 120 -11.47 -2.85 -10.81
C ILE A 120 -11.41 -4.15 -11.61
N PRO A 121 -11.16 -4.10 -12.93
CA PRO A 121 -10.99 -5.29 -13.76
C PRO A 121 -9.55 -5.83 -13.70
N ARG A 122 -9.37 -7.08 -14.14
CA ARG A 122 -8.03 -7.61 -14.45
C ARG A 122 -7.48 -6.92 -15.70
N ILE A 123 -6.22 -6.52 -15.66
CA ILE A 123 -5.48 -6.00 -16.82
C ILE A 123 -4.43 -7.00 -17.27
N THR A 124 -4.03 -6.92 -18.54
CA THR A 124 -2.91 -7.66 -19.09
C THR A 124 -1.69 -6.74 -19.16
N LEU A 125 -0.59 -7.14 -18.53
CA LEU A 125 0.70 -6.47 -18.59
C LEU A 125 1.58 -7.22 -19.59
N GLN A 126 2.12 -6.50 -20.57
CA GLN A 126 3.08 -7.01 -21.54
C GLN A 126 4.27 -6.05 -21.58
N PRO A 127 5.53 -6.54 -21.51
CA PRO A 127 6.70 -5.72 -21.78
C PRO A 127 6.71 -5.30 -23.24
N SER A 128 7.37 -4.18 -23.53
CA SER A 128 7.51 -3.71 -24.91
C SER A 128 8.48 -4.61 -25.68
N VAL A 129 8.25 -4.80 -26.98
CA VAL A 129 9.02 -5.73 -27.84
C VAL A 129 10.53 -5.42 -27.87
N SER A 130 10.93 -4.21 -27.51
CA SER A 130 12.34 -3.79 -27.42
C SER A 130 13.07 -4.22 -26.15
N GLU A 131 12.37 -4.68 -25.11
CA GLU A 131 12.97 -4.93 -23.79
C GLU A 131 13.33 -6.41 -23.55
N THR A 132 12.69 -7.35 -24.25
CA THR A 132 12.91 -8.78 -24.02
C THR A 132 12.88 -9.61 -25.32
N PRO A 133 13.72 -10.65 -25.45
CA PRO A 133 13.76 -11.52 -26.62
C PRO A 133 12.54 -12.46 -26.75
N PHE A 134 11.66 -12.48 -25.75
CA PHE A 134 10.41 -13.24 -25.74
C PHE A 134 9.25 -12.38 -25.24
N GLN A 135 8.04 -12.65 -25.73
CA GLN A 135 6.83 -11.96 -25.32
C GLN A 135 6.24 -12.60 -24.06
N MET A 136 6.12 -11.81 -23.00
CA MET A 136 5.48 -12.22 -21.76
C MET A 136 4.16 -11.49 -21.60
N ALA A 137 3.13 -12.16 -21.09
CA ALA A 137 1.89 -11.50 -20.75
C ALA A 137 1.38 -11.97 -19.40
N ARG A 138 1.12 -11.03 -18.49
CA ARG A 138 0.58 -11.32 -17.15
C ARG A 138 -0.80 -10.69 -16.99
N ARG A 139 -1.82 -11.51 -16.73
CA ARG A 139 -3.18 -11.02 -16.47
C ARG A 139 -3.50 -11.09 -14.98
N GLN A 140 -3.65 -9.92 -14.35
CA GLN A 140 -3.89 -9.79 -12.90
C GLN A 140 -4.70 -8.54 -12.56
N PHE A 141 -5.22 -8.46 -11.34
CA PHE A 141 -5.78 -7.19 -10.84
C PHE A 141 -4.62 -6.23 -10.53
N PRO A 142 -4.69 -4.96 -10.98
CA PRO A 142 -3.63 -3.99 -10.76
C PRO A 142 -3.70 -3.38 -9.35
N VAL A 143 -3.78 -4.22 -8.31
CA VAL A 143 -3.96 -3.78 -6.92
C VAL A 143 -3.01 -4.52 -5.97
N ARG A 144 -2.72 -3.91 -4.83
CA ARG A 144 -2.05 -4.54 -3.69
C ARG A 144 -2.70 -4.11 -2.38
N LEU A 145 -2.48 -4.84 -1.29
CA LEU A 145 -2.87 -4.41 0.06
C LEU A 145 -2.24 -3.05 0.43
N ALA A 146 -2.96 -2.26 1.21
CA ALA A 146 -2.63 -0.86 1.50
C ALA A 146 -2.83 -0.43 2.96
N PHE A 147 -2.55 -1.35 3.89
CA PHE A 147 -2.31 -1.00 5.30
C PHE A 147 -0.97 -0.27 5.42
N ALA A 148 0.04 -0.81 4.75
CA ALA A 148 1.33 -0.19 4.58
C ALA A 148 1.58 0.24 3.11
N MET A 149 2.35 1.30 2.92
CA MET A 149 2.85 1.73 1.62
C MET A 149 4.28 2.24 1.73
N THR A 150 4.96 2.41 0.59
CA THR A 150 6.30 2.99 0.62
C THR A 150 6.21 4.50 0.85
N ILE A 151 7.21 5.08 1.49
CA ILE A 151 7.30 6.53 1.70
C ILE A 151 7.14 7.28 0.38
N ASN A 152 7.77 6.81 -0.70
CA ASN A 152 7.67 7.42 -2.03
C ASN A 152 6.23 7.41 -2.56
N LYS A 153 5.44 6.36 -2.26
CA LYS A 153 4.03 6.28 -2.67
C LYS A 153 3.09 7.13 -1.81
N SER A 154 3.51 7.47 -0.60
CA SER A 154 2.78 8.40 0.28
C SER A 154 2.95 9.87 -0.11
N GLN A 155 3.78 10.18 -1.11
CA GLN A 155 4.02 11.56 -1.53
C GLN A 155 2.71 12.24 -1.97
N GLY A 156 2.37 13.39 -1.37
CA GLY A 156 1.13 14.13 -1.63
C GLY A 156 -0.10 13.64 -0.87
N GLN A 157 0.03 12.61 -0.01
CA GLN A 157 -1.06 12.11 0.83
C GLN A 157 -0.93 12.63 2.26
N SER A 158 -2.04 12.86 2.94
CA SER A 158 -2.08 13.22 4.36
C SER A 158 -2.96 12.22 5.11
N VAL A 159 -2.48 11.75 6.26
CA VAL A 159 -3.18 10.82 7.15
C VAL A 159 -3.16 11.35 8.58
N LYS A 160 -4.15 10.98 9.40
CA LYS A 160 -4.22 11.45 10.80
C LYS A 160 -3.30 10.68 11.72
N TYR A 161 -3.03 9.41 11.42
CA TYR A 161 -2.17 8.52 12.19
C TYR A 161 -1.19 7.84 11.23
N VAL A 162 0.10 7.95 11.54
CA VAL A 162 1.14 7.37 10.70
C VAL A 162 2.11 6.55 11.54
N GLY A 163 2.36 5.32 11.09
CA GLY A 163 3.49 4.54 11.55
C GLY A 163 4.62 4.66 10.56
N ILE A 164 5.84 4.89 11.01
CA ILE A 164 7.03 4.93 10.14
C ILE A 164 7.94 3.79 10.58
N ASP A 165 8.07 2.79 9.72
CA ASP A 165 8.99 1.68 9.89
C ASP A 165 10.36 2.05 9.32
N LEU A 166 11.32 2.26 10.22
CA LEU A 166 12.70 2.63 9.94
C LEU A 166 13.68 1.56 10.42
N ARG A 167 13.22 0.30 10.61
CA ARG A 167 14.12 -0.84 10.86
C ARG A 167 15.16 -0.96 9.75
N ASN A 168 14.74 -0.68 8.52
CA ASN A 168 15.64 -0.35 7.41
C ASN A 168 15.68 1.16 7.24
N HIS A 169 16.89 1.73 7.23
CA HIS A 169 17.06 3.17 7.05
C HIS A 169 16.53 3.67 5.70
N VAL A 170 16.12 4.94 5.67
CA VAL A 170 15.86 5.66 4.41
C VAL A 170 17.13 5.72 3.58
N PHE A 171 16.97 5.71 2.26
CA PHE A 171 18.09 5.62 1.31
C PHE A 171 18.13 6.79 0.31
N SER A 172 17.14 7.69 0.35
CA SER A 172 17.00 8.78 -0.62
C SER A 172 16.78 10.12 0.06
N HIS A 173 17.21 11.18 -0.63
CA HIS A 173 17.08 12.55 -0.16
C HIS A 173 15.63 12.92 0.17
N GLY A 174 15.42 13.55 1.33
CA GLY A 174 14.11 14.06 1.74
C GLY A 174 13.09 12.97 2.07
N GLN A 175 13.45 11.68 1.98
CA GLN A 175 12.52 10.58 2.23
C GLN A 175 12.01 10.60 3.68
N LEU A 176 12.90 10.80 4.65
CA LEU A 176 12.49 10.93 6.07
C LEU A 176 11.55 12.12 6.29
N TYR A 177 11.83 13.25 5.65
CA TYR A 177 10.96 14.43 5.69
C TYR A 177 9.58 14.15 5.08
N VAL A 178 9.54 13.47 3.92
CA VAL A 178 8.28 13.05 3.29
C VAL A 178 7.47 12.19 4.25
N ALA A 179 8.09 11.22 4.93
CA ALA A 179 7.42 10.34 5.87
C ALA A 179 6.82 11.10 7.07
N LEU A 180 7.62 11.96 7.72
CA LEU A 180 7.19 12.74 8.88
C LEU A 180 6.10 13.77 8.53
N SER A 181 6.17 14.36 7.35
CA SER A 181 5.19 15.35 6.88
C SER A 181 3.85 14.75 6.46
N ARG A 182 3.65 13.42 6.50
CA ARG A 182 2.34 12.81 6.18
C ARG A 182 1.30 12.98 7.28
N CYS A 183 1.73 13.32 8.49
CA CYS A 183 0.84 13.57 9.62
C CYS A 183 1.04 14.99 10.15
N THR A 184 -0.06 15.65 10.50
CA THR A 184 -0.04 17.03 11.00
C THR A 184 0.35 17.13 12.47
N SER A 185 0.15 16.08 13.26
CA SER A 185 0.40 16.08 14.70
C SER A 185 1.47 15.05 15.06
N SER A 186 2.56 15.51 15.68
CA SER A 186 3.66 14.65 16.15
C SER A 186 3.19 13.53 17.08
N ASN A 187 2.19 13.81 17.93
CA ASN A 187 1.62 12.82 18.86
C ASN A 187 0.93 11.63 18.16
N ARG A 188 0.69 11.74 16.85
CA ARG A 188 0.07 10.69 16.02
C ARG A 188 1.07 10.07 15.04
N ILE A 189 2.35 10.33 15.23
CA ILE A 189 3.46 9.70 14.53
C ILE A 189 4.06 8.66 15.48
N SER A 190 4.08 7.40 15.04
CA SER A 190 4.81 6.33 15.72
C SER A 190 5.99 5.92 14.84
N VAL A 191 7.19 5.89 15.39
CA VAL A 191 8.40 5.46 14.66
C VAL A 191 8.88 4.13 15.25
N LEU A 192 9.21 3.18 14.39
CA LEU A 192 9.85 1.92 14.75
C LEU A 192 11.29 1.92 14.21
N LEU A 193 12.28 1.76 15.09
CA LEU A 193 13.69 1.68 14.75
C LEU A 193 14.17 0.22 14.76
N GLY A 194 15.41 -0.01 14.30
CA GLY A 194 15.98 -1.35 14.13
C GLY A 194 16.18 -2.08 15.46
N ASN A 195 16.78 -1.41 16.44
CA ASN A 195 16.98 -1.91 17.79
C ASN A 195 16.19 -1.08 18.82
N GLU A 196 15.89 -1.67 19.98
CA GLU A 196 15.20 -0.97 21.08
C GLU A 196 16.04 0.16 21.68
N ASP A 197 17.36 0.06 21.61
CA ASP A 197 18.31 1.07 22.09
C ASP A 197 18.59 2.19 21.07
N ASP A 198 18.11 2.05 19.83
CA ASP A 198 18.31 3.08 18.81
C ASP A 198 17.41 4.29 19.12
N ASP A 199 18.01 5.47 19.27
CA ASP A 199 17.32 6.75 19.42
C ASP A 199 17.42 7.65 18.17
N LYS A 200 18.13 7.17 17.14
CA LYS A 200 18.48 7.93 15.94
C LYS A 200 18.32 7.10 14.67
N THR A 201 18.15 7.80 13.55
CA THR A 201 18.07 7.19 12.21
C THR A 201 18.85 8.02 11.21
N THR A 202 19.21 7.42 10.08
CA THR A 202 19.93 8.10 9.01
C THR A 202 19.02 9.10 8.32
N ASN A 203 19.47 10.35 8.18
CA ASN A 203 18.80 11.34 7.34
C ASN A 203 19.67 11.62 6.11
N VAL A 204 19.19 11.23 4.93
CA VAL A 204 19.92 11.45 3.67
C VAL A 204 19.59 12.85 3.15
N VAL A 205 20.61 13.71 3.07
CA VAL A 205 20.50 15.10 2.61
C VAL A 205 21.48 15.34 1.47
N TYR A 206 21.00 15.82 0.32
CA TYR A 206 21.82 16.28 -0.80
C TYR A 206 21.89 17.81 -0.73
N PRO A 207 23.02 18.39 -0.28
CA PRO A 207 23.16 19.83 -0.09
C PRO A 207 22.91 20.64 -1.37
N GLU A 208 23.16 20.04 -2.53
CA GLU A 208 22.99 20.66 -3.86
C GLU A 208 21.53 21.03 -4.16
N VAL A 209 20.57 20.43 -3.45
CA VAL A 209 19.12 20.65 -3.62
C VAL A 209 18.57 21.68 -2.63
N LEU A 210 19.38 22.15 -1.66
CA LEU A 210 18.98 23.10 -0.62
C LEU A 210 19.29 24.58 -0.97
N LEU A 211 19.62 24.86 -2.24
CA LEU A 211 19.97 26.18 -2.76
C LEU A 211 18.77 27.14 -2.81
#